data_AF-D5ABC8-F1
#
_entry.id   AF-D5ABC8-F1
#
_cell.length_a   1.000
_cell.length_b   1.000
_cell.length_c   1.000
_cell.angle_alpha   90.00
_cell.angle_beta   90.00
_cell.angle_gamma   90.00
#
_symmetry.space_group_name_H-M   'P 1'
#
loop_
_entity.id
_entity.type
_entity.pdbx_description
1 polymer ?
#
loop_
_entity_poly.entity_id
_entity_poly.type
_entity_poly.pdbx_seq_one_letter_code
_entity_poly.pdbx_strand_id
1 'polypeptide(L)'
;MCLKKNPGNYLQAICSISRTLRMMYVHSYQSYLWNHAASARVQKYGVEKIVEGDLVYCKGTEVDKQSPREQSRNEANDGDAGYEFDVLDEASESDFSQESLKVAKIANADDIASGKYTIDDILLPLPGSRIIYPGNDIAETYHDLALKDLVDLRDSSHNVKEFSIINIPGAYRRLIQKPIDFIWEIVKYEDPTQPLVETDLDNIAKSNNLDNQIKQKSSDESPGDHEKPSTTVNSEQLAHEDKQNSVAKDSDELNIKSDLKEANSAIRSASASFTALLMSFTLPTSCYATMAIRELLKTSTSTAFHKNLNE
;
A
#
# COMPACT_ATOMS: atom_id res chain seq x y z
N MET A 1 10.41 21.74 -22.09
CA MET A 1 10.86 22.85 -22.98
C MET A 1 10.96 24.21 -22.28
N CYS A 2 10.20 24.50 -21.21
CA CYS A 2 10.05 25.87 -20.67
C CYS A 2 11.37 26.60 -20.35
N LEU A 3 12.24 26.01 -19.51
CA LEU A 3 13.53 26.63 -19.13
C LEU A 3 14.51 26.83 -20.31
N LYS A 4 14.36 26.06 -21.41
CA LYS A 4 15.15 26.24 -22.64
C LYS A 4 14.66 27.45 -23.46
N LYS A 5 13.39 27.83 -23.32
CA LYS A 5 12.80 29.00 -24.01
C LYS A 5 12.96 30.28 -23.18
N ASN A 6 12.67 30.21 -21.87
CA ASN A 6 12.75 31.32 -20.94
C ASN A 6 13.59 30.92 -19.71
N PRO A 7 14.92 31.13 -19.71
CA PRO A 7 15.75 30.90 -18.53
C PRO A 7 15.31 31.84 -17.39
N GLY A 8 15.19 31.31 -16.18
CA GLY A 8 14.74 32.06 -14.99
C GLY A 8 13.23 31.99 -14.70
N ASN A 9 12.38 31.56 -15.64
CA ASN A 9 10.96 31.34 -15.34
C ASN A 9 10.72 29.96 -14.71
N TYR A 10 11.19 29.79 -13.47
CA TYR A 10 11.10 28.53 -12.72
C TYR A 10 9.65 28.15 -12.41
N LEU A 11 8.79 29.11 -12.09
CA LEU A 11 7.38 28.85 -11.77
C LEU A 11 6.64 28.22 -12.96
N GLN A 12 6.74 28.80 -14.16
CA GLN A 12 6.12 28.23 -15.36
C GLN A 12 6.71 26.86 -15.73
N ALA A 13 7.98 26.61 -15.40
CA ALA A 13 8.60 25.30 -15.60
C ALA A 13 8.01 24.25 -14.64
N ILE A 14 7.87 24.55 -13.35
CA ILE A 14 7.24 23.64 -12.37
C ILE A 14 5.77 23.44 -12.75
N CYS A 15 5.03 24.50 -13.09
CA CYS A 15 3.64 24.40 -13.53
C CYS A 15 3.42 23.62 -14.85
N SER A 16 4.49 23.22 -15.56
CA SER A 16 4.39 22.33 -16.73
C SER A 16 4.44 20.83 -16.39
N ILE A 17 4.78 20.47 -15.15
CA ILE A 17 4.62 19.13 -14.58
C ILE A 17 3.12 18.90 -14.28
N SER A 18 2.58 17.67 -14.29
CA SER A 18 1.18 17.44 -13.91
C SER A 18 0.90 17.83 -12.44
N ARG A 19 -0.33 18.28 -12.14
CA ARG A 19 -0.75 18.68 -10.79
C ARG A 19 -0.49 17.58 -9.75
N THR A 20 -0.81 16.33 -10.07
CA THR A 20 -0.59 15.15 -9.20
C THR A 20 0.86 15.07 -8.73
N LEU A 21 1.82 15.11 -9.68
CA LEU A 21 3.25 15.05 -9.36
C LEU A 21 3.74 16.26 -8.56
N ARG A 22 3.14 17.45 -8.75
CA ARG A 22 3.44 18.65 -7.95
C ARG A 22 2.96 18.50 -6.51
N MET A 23 1.76 17.93 -6.30
CA MET A 23 1.19 17.72 -4.97
C MET A 23 1.97 16.68 -4.15
N MET A 24 2.63 15.72 -4.79
CA MET A 24 3.54 14.80 -4.09
C MET A 24 4.61 15.54 -3.26
N TYR A 25 5.13 16.68 -3.72
CA TYR A 25 6.11 17.44 -2.93
C TYR A 25 5.48 18.01 -1.64
N VAL A 26 4.29 18.62 -1.74
CA VAL A 26 3.58 19.18 -0.58
C VAL A 26 3.17 18.07 0.40
N HIS A 27 2.64 16.95 -0.12
CA HIS A 27 2.29 15.78 0.70
C HIS A 27 3.51 15.09 1.33
N SER A 28 4.65 15.07 0.65
CA SER A 28 5.90 14.55 1.23
C SER A 28 6.39 15.42 2.40
N TYR A 29 6.21 16.73 2.33
CA TYR A 29 6.53 17.65 3.41
C TYR A 29 5.55 17.55 4.60
N GLN A 30 4.23 17.44 4.34
CA GLN A 30 3.24 17.11 5.38
C GLN A 30 3.60 15.80 6.09
N SER A 31 4.01 14.78 5.32
CA SER A 31 4.44 13.47 5.85
C SER A 31 5.75 13.55 6.64
N TYR A 32 6.70 14.40 6.23
CA TYR A 32 7.93 14.68 6.96
C TYR A 32 7.63 15.27 8.36
N LEU A 33 6.83 16.34 8.42
CA LEU A 33 6.41 16.95 9.68
C LEU A 33 5.67 15.93 10.58
N TRP A 34 4.75 15.15 10.00
CA TRP A 34 4.02 14.09 10.70
C TRP A 34 4.94 13.01 11.27
N ASN A 35 5.92 12.52 10.49
CA ASN A 35 6.87 11.49 10.95
C ASN A 35 7.71 11.97 12.14
N HIS A 36 8.13 13.25 12.13
CA HIS A 36 8.86 13.85 13.24
C HIS A 36 7.98 14.03 14.48
N ALA A 37 6.76 14.55 14.32
CA ALA A 37 5.81 14.70 15.43
C ALA A 37 5.40 13.34 16.04
N ALA A 38 5.17 12.32 15.22
CA ALA A 38 4.92 10.94 15.65
C ALA A 38 6.10 10.38 16.47
N SER A 39 7.33 10.59 15.99
CA SER A 39 8.54 10.18 16.69
C SER A 39 8.69 10.89 18.04
N ALA A 40 8.44 12.21 18.08
CA ALA A 40 8.47 13.00 19.32
C ALA A 40 7.40 12.54 20.33
N ARG A 41 6.16 12.30 19.86
CA ARG A 41 5.05 11.79 20.69
C ARG A 41 5.36 10.43 21.31
N VAL A 42 5.96 9.52 20.53
CA VAL A 42 6.37 8.21 21.04
C VAL A 42 7.56 8.33 22.00
N GLN A 43 8.56 9.17 21.69
CA GLN A 43 9.75 9.34 22.52
C GLN A 43 9.43 9.99 23.88
N LYS A 44 8.55 11.00 23.91
CA LYS A 44 8.24 11.75 25.13
C LYS A 44 7.24 11.04 26.04
N TYR A 45 6.21 10.43 25.46
CA TYR A 45 5.04 9.95 26.19
C TYR A 45 4.81 8.43 26.08
N GLY A 46 5.62 7.71 25.28
CA GLY A 46 5.52 6.26 25.11
C GLY A 46 4.31 5.80 24.30
N VAL A 47 4.14 4.48 24.23
CA VAL A 47 3.08 3.79 23.46
C VAL A 47 2.04 3.07 24.32
N GLU A 48 2.15 3.16 25.65
CA GLU A 48 1.25 2.41 26.55
C GLU A 48 -0.10 3.11 26.77
N LYS A 49 -0.12 4.44 26.80
CA LYS A 49 -1.28 5.23 27.24
C LYS A 49 -1.45 6.50 26.42
N ILE A 50 -2.71 6.94 26.35
CA ILE A 50 -3.10 8.28 25.93
C ILE A 50 -2.71 9.30 27.01
N VAL A 51 -2.48 10.54 26.59
CA VAL A 51 -2.11 11.67 27.46
C VAL A 51 -3.02 12.86 27.16
N GLU A 52 -3.22 13.73 28.14
CA GLU A 52 -4.02 14.94 27.97
C GLU A 52 -3.44 15.80 26.84
N GLY A 53 -4.33 16.32 25.99
CA GLY A 53 -3.95 17.01 24.77
C GLY A 53 -3.77 16.13 23.52
N ASP A 54 -3.70 14.80 23.63
CA ASP A 54 -3.66 13.94 22.44
C ASP A 54 -4.94 14.10 21.59
N LEU A 55 -4.81 14.05 20.26
CA LEU A 55 -5.99 13.96 19.39
C LEU A 55 -6.44 12.50 19.33
N VAL A 56 -7.74 12.26 19.52
CA VAL A 56 -8.35 10.92 19.49
C VAL A 56 -9.50 10.83 18.49
N TYR A 57 -9.68 9.64 17.92
CA TYR A 57 -10.74 9.32 16.96
C TYR A 57 -12.10 9.11 17.66
N CYS A 58 -13.05 10.02 17.43
CA CYS A 58 -14.42 9.96 17.95
C CYS A 58 -15.26 8.84 17.34
N LYS A 59 -15.44 7.75 18.08
CA LYS A 59 -16.34 6.64 17.72
C LYS A 59 -17.83 7.02 17.87
N GLY A 60 -18.31 7.90 16.98
CA GLY A 60 -19.71 8.07 16.57
C GLY A 60 -20.78 8.44 17.62
N THR A 61 -20.44 8.66 18.89
CA THR A 61 -21.42 8.67 19.99
C THR A 61 -21.76 10.03 20.60
N GLU A 62 -20.94 11.07 20.39
CA GLU A 62 -21.14 12.40 20.97
C GLU A 62 -20.93 13.50 19.91
N VAL A 63 -21.97 13.79 19.12
CA VAL A 63 -22.07 15.03 18.35
C VAL A 63 -22.68 16.09 19.26
N ASP A 64 -21.85 16.70 20.10
CA ASP A 64 -22.29 17.79 20.96
C ASP A 64 -22.63 19.03 20.11
N LYS A 65 -23.86 19.54 20.26
CA LYS A 65 -24.47 20.50 19.33
C LYS A 65 -24.03 21.95 19.61
N GLN A 66 -22.73 22.23 19.61
CA GLN A 66 -22.22 23.60 19.72
C GLN A 66 -21.10 23.89 18.71
N SER A 67 -21.50 24.30 17.50
CA SER A 67 -20.69 25.08 16.59
C SER A 67 -21.46 26.36 16.21
N PRO A 68 -20.84 27.56 16.25
CA PRO A 68 -21.48 28.78 15.78
C PRO A 68 -21.81 28.68 14.28
N ARG A 69 -23.01 29.15 13.90
CA ARG A 69 -23.37 29.32 12.49
C ARG A 69 -22.53 30.43 11.87
N GLU A 70 -21.52 30.07 11.09
CA GLU A 70 -20.97 31.00 10.10
C GLU A 70 -21.84 30.99 8.84
N GLN A 71 -22.40 32.16 8.52
CA GLN A 71 -23.29 32.35 7.39
C GLN A 71 -22.47 32.52 6.11
N SER A 72 -22.76 31.69 5.11
CA SER A 72 -22.28 31.89 3.74
C SER A 72 -22.65 33.28 3.23
N ARG A 73 -21.63 34.07 2.84
CA ARG A 73 -21.81 35.15 1.85
C ARG A 73 -21.22 34.68 0.52
N ASN A 74 -22.10 34.48 -0.45
CA ASN A 74 -21.71 34.37 -1.85
C ASN A 74 -21.44 35.78 -2.38
N GLU A 75 -20.22 36.04 -2.85
CA GLU A 75 -19.97 37.05 -3.87
C GLU A 75 -19.22 36.39 -5.03
N ALA A 76 -19.55 36.80 -6.25
CA ALA A 76 -19.41 35.98 -7.45
C ALA A 76 -18.26 36.41 -8.38
N ASN A 77 -17.87 35.48 -9.26
CA ASN A 77 -17.04 35.66 -10.46
C ASN A 77 -15.63 36.26 -10.28
N ASP A 78 -14.63 35.43 -10.52
CA ASP A 78 -13.99 35.51 -11.84
C ASP A 78 -13.78 34.09 -12.40
N GLY A 79 -13.77 33.96 -13.73
CA GLY A 79 -13.96 32.68 -14.40
C GLY A 79 -12.70 31.84 -14.58
N ASP A 80 -12.74 30.59 -14.13
CA ASP A 80 -12.04 29.48 -14.80
C ASP A 80 -12.94 28.25 -14.81
N ALA A 81 -12.82 27.42 -15.84
CA ALA A 81 -13.83 26.44 -16.19
C ALA A 81 -13.90 25.28 -15.18
N GLY A 82 -15.13 24.92 -14.80
CA GLY A 82 -15.38 23.75 -13.98
C GLY A 82 -15.01 22.48 -14.72
N TYR A 83 -13.99 21.78 -14.23
CA TYR A 83 -13.67 20.42 -14.63
C TYR A 83 -13.80 19.51 -13.41
N GLU A 84 -14.71 18.56 -13.55
CA GLU A 84 -15.05 17.53 -12.58
C GLU A 84 -13.81 16.69 -12.24
N PHE A 85 -13.52 16.53 -10.95
CA PHE A 85 -12.27 15.95 -10.46
C PHE A 85 -12.37 14.42 -10.45
N ASP A 86 -12.15 13.81 -11.61
CA ASP A 86 -12.12 12.36 -11.78
C ASP A 86 -10.80 11.80 -11.20
N VAL A 87 -10.90 11.00 -10.14
CA VAL A 87 -9.74 10.50 -9.37
C VAL A 87 -9.37 9.09 -9.83
N LEU A 88 -8.35 9.04 -10.68
CA LEU A 88 -7.60 7.84 -11.07
C LEU A 88 -6.11 8.26 -11.19
N ASP A 89 -5.11 7.60 -10.64
CA ASP A 89 -5.04 6.51 -9.67
C ASP A 89 -3.66 6.59 -8.95
N GLU A 90 -3.52 5.90 -7.81
CA GLU A 90 -2.37 5.71 -6.90
C GLU A 90 -2.39 6.43 -5.53
N ALA A 91 -3.57 6.87 -5.10
CA ALA A 91 -3.96 7.01 -3.69
C ALA A 91 -5.49 7.10 -3.65
N SER A 92 -6.17 5.96 -3.66
CA SER A 92 -7.62 5.91 -3.85
C SER A 92 -8.37 6.70 -2.77
N GLU A 93 -9.06 7.77 -3.18
CA GLU A 93 -10.02 8.57 -2.40
C GLU A 93 -11.28 7.73 -2.10
N SER A 94 -11.10 6.67 -1.32
CA SER A 94 -12.11 5.67 -1.00
C SER A 94 -12.13 5.35 0.51
N ASP A 95 -12.09 6.40 1.34
CA ASP A 95 -12.89 6.51 2.58
C ASP A 95 -12.84 7.93 3.22
N PHE A 96 -12.09 8.88 2.65
CA PHE A 96 -11.99 10.25 3.17
C PHE A 96 -13.19 11.13 2.77
N SER A 97 -14.42 10.69 3.11
CA SER A 97 -15.57 11.60 3.09
C SER A 97 -15.33 12.79 4.05
N GLN A 98 -16.09 13.87 3.87
CA GLN A 98 -16.01 15.03 4.75
C GLN A 98 -16.49 14.76 6.20
N GLU A 99 -16.90 13.53 6.53
CA GLU A 99 -16.98 13.08 7.93
C GLU A 99 -15.63 13.14 8.63
N SER A 100 -14.51 12.80 7.97
CA SER A 100 -13.19 12.61 8.63
C SER A 100 -12.70 13.81 9.45
N LEU A 101 -13.07 15.03 9.06
CA LEU A 101 -12.76 16.27 9.79
C LEU A 101 -13.60 16.48 11.07
N LYS A 102 -14.75 15.80 11.19
CA LYS A 102 -15.61 15.82 12.39
C LYS A 102 -15.21 14.76 13.44
N VAL A 103 -14.15 13.98 13.20
CA VAL A 103 -13.82 12.79 14.01
C VAL A 103 -12.60 12.96 14.92
N ALA A 104 -11.92 14.11 14.91
CA ALA A 104 -10.82 14.38 15.84
C ALA A 104 -11.29 15.22 17.04
N LYS A 105 -11.03 14.74 18.26
CA LYS A 105 -11.24 15.47 19.54
C LYS A 105 -9.91 15.54 20.30
N ILE A 106 -9.66 16.64 21.00
CA ILE A 106 -8.56 16.73 21.98
C ILE A 106 -9.01 15.99 23.26
N ALA A 107 -8.28 14.96 23.66
CA ALA A 107 -8.54 14.20 24.87
C ALA A 107 -8.30 15.05 26.13
N ASN A 108 -9.31 15.11 27.00
CA ASN A 108 -9.24 15.80 28.29
C ASN A 108 -9.00 14.79 29.45
N ALA A 109 -8.79 15.30 30.67
CA ALA A 109 -8.63 14.45 31.85
C ALA A 109 -9.78 13.44 32.07
N ASP A 110 -11.03 13.79 31.75
CA ASP A 110 -12.20 12.92 31.91
C ASP A 110 -12.20 11.76 30.90
N ASP A 111 -11.83 12.02 29.63
CA ASP A 111 -11.67 11.01 28.59
C ASP A 111 -10.63 9.95 29.02
N ILE A 112 -9.54 10.39 29.65
CA ILE A 112 -8.46 9.52 30.16
C ILE A 112 -8.95 8.71 31.36
N ALA A 113 -9.63 9.34 32.32
CA ALA A 113 -10.20 8.67 33.48
C ALA A 113 -11.29 7.63 33.08
N SER A 114 -12.03 7.89 32.00
CA SER A 114 -13.06 6.98 31.48
C SER A 114 -12.51 5.70 30.83
N GLY A 115 -11.26 5.70 30.37
CA GLY A 115 -10.67 4.59 29.61
C GLY A 115 -11.32 4.34 28.23
N LYS A 116 -12.13 5.28 27.72
CA LYS A 116 -12.89 5.17 26.45
C LYS A 116 -12.00 5.05 25.20
N TYR A 117 -10.77 5.56 25.26
CA TYR A 117 -9.84 5.64 24.14
C TYR A 117 -8.54 4.87 24.43
N THR A 118 -7.96 4.25 23.40
CA THR A 118 -6.69 3.53 23.48
C THR A 118 -5.61 4.20 22.62
N ILE A 119 -4.36 3.72 22.70
CA ILE A 119 -3.26 4.19 21.85
C ILE A 119 -3.57 4.06 20.34
N ASP A 120 -4.38 3.07 19.95
CA ASP A 120 -4.80 2.83 18.57
C ASP A 120 -5.75 3.92 18.03
N ASP A 121 -6.38 4.69 18.93
CA ASP A 121 -7.27 5.79 18.61
C ASP A 121 -6.57 7.15 18.49
N ILE A 122 -5.27 7.24 18.83
CA ILE A 122 -4.51 8.48 18.69
C ILE A 122 -4.34 8.84 17.22
N LEU A 123 -4.66 10.08 16.90
CA LEU A 123 -4.47 10.75 15.62
C LEU A 123 -3.35 11.78 15.73
N LEU A 124 -2.66 12.02 14.62
CA LEU A 124 -1.79 13.18 14.43
C LEU A 124 -2.10 13.85 13.08
N PRO A 125 -2.08 15.19 12.99
CA PRO A 125 -2.50 15.91 11.80
C PRO A 125 -1.43 15.90 10.69
N LEU A 126 -1.89 15.84 9.46
CA LEU A 126 -1.16 16.30 8.27
C LEU A 126 -1.54 17.79 8.09
N PRO A 127 -0.61 18.75 8.27
CA PRO A 127 -0.90 20.18 8.30
C PRO A 127 -1.71 20.69 7.10
N GLY A 128 -2.70 21.56 7.34
CA GLY A 128 -3.57 22.13 6.31
C GLY A 128 -4.58 23.13 6.90
N SER A 129 -5.51 23.65 6.09
CA SER A 129 -6.48 24.70 6.51
C SER A 129 -7.57 24.22 7.47
N ARG A 130 -7.85 22.92 7.56
CA ARG A 130 -9.03 22.39 8.26
C ARG A 130 -8.68 21.39 9.35
N ILE A 131 -7.45 21.40 9.86
CA ILE A 131 -7.01 20.53 10.95
C ILE A 131 -6.90 21.26 12.28
N ILE A 132 -7.05 20.51 13.37
CA ILE A 132 -6.63 20.91 14.71
C ILE A 132 -5.29 20.22 15.05
N TYR A 133 -4.45 20.90 15.82
CA TYR A 133 -3.24 20.31 16.40
C TYR A 133 -3.54 19.73 17.79
N PRO A 134 -2.70 18.81 18.30
CA PRO A 134 -2.78 18.35 19.68
C PRO A 134 -2.76 19.52 20.68
N GLY A 135 -3.44 19.35 21.81
CA GLY A 135 -3.42 20.29 22.94
C GLY A 135 -2.17 20.17 23.84
N ASN A 136 -1.18 19.37 23.44
CA ASN A 136 0.10 19.17 24.11
C ASN A 136 1.27 19.68 23.24
N ASP A 137 2.50 19.62 23.76
CA ASP A 137 3.71 20.16 23.12
C ASP A 137 4.09 19.50 21.78
N ILE A 138 3.43 18.40 21.41
CA ILE A 138 3.61 17.83 20.07
C ILE A 138 3.15 18.81 18.98
N ALA A 139 2.22 19.73 19.28
CA ALA A 139 1.89 20.84 18.40
C ALA A 139 3.07 21.81 18.18
N GLU A 140 3.90 22.04 19.20
CA GLU A 140 5.11 22.88 19.09
C GLU A 140 6.12 22.23 18.14
N THR A 141 6.25 20.90 18.17
CA THR A 141 7.11 20.16 17.22
C THR A 141 6.75 20.42 15.75
N TYR A 142 5.46 20.53 15.41
CA TYR A 142 5.04 20.90 14.05
C TYR A 142 5.46 22.33 13.68
N HIS A 143 5.21 23.28 14.58
CA HIS A 143 5.50 24.68 14.35
C HIS A 143 7.00 24.96 14.27
N ASP A 144 7.81 24.41 15.19
CA ASP A 144 9.26 24.62 15.23
C ASP A 144 9.97 24.06 13.99
N LEU A 145 9.55 22.88 13.53
CA LEU A 145 10.10 22.27 12.31
C LEU A 145 9.73 23.08 11.06
N ALA A 146 8.47 23.51 10.95
CA ALA A 146 8.05 24.31 9.81
C ALA A 146 8.71 25.70 9.79
N LEU A 147 8.79 26.38 10.94
CA LEU A 147 9.45 27.68 11.08
C LEU A 147 10.95 27.61 10.78
N LYS A 148 11.62 26.50 11.11
CA LYS A 148 13.02 26.24 10.73
C LYS A 148 13.23 26.20 9.22
N ASP A 149 12.25 25.69 8.48
CA ASP A 149 12.23 25.67 7.01
C ASP A 149 11.60 26.94 6.40
N LEU A 150 11.37 27.98 7.22
CA LEU A 150 10.75 29.27 6.86
C LEU A 150 9.28 29.16 6.40
N VAL A 151 8.55 28.16 6.90
CA VAL A 151 7.14 27.92 6.61
C VAL A 151 6.29 28.17 7.86
N ASP A 152 5.41 29.17 7.83
CA ASP A 152 4.39 29.34 8.86
C ASP A 152 3.16 28.47 8.53
N LEU A 153 2.78 27.57 9.44
CA LEU A 153 1.60 26.71 9.29
C LEU A 153 0.27 27.42 9.63
N ARG A 154 0.33 28.67 10.11
CA ARG A 154 -0.82 29.51 10.47
C ARG A 154 -1.14 30.56 9.40
N ASP A 155 -0.11 31.13 8.77
CA ASP A 155 -0.24 32.11 7.69
C ASP A 155 0.82 31.86 6.58
N SER A 156 0.55 30.90 5.68
CA SER A 156 1.35 30.69 4.46
C SER A 156 0.62 31.25 3.23
N SER A 157 0.67 32.57 3.07
CA SER A 157 0.21 33.30 1.88
C SER A 157 1.15 33.07 0.68
N HIS A 158 1.18 31.85 0.16
CA HIS A 158 1.89 31.56 -1.09
C HIS A 158 1.14 32.17 -2.28
N ASN A 159 1.85 32.93 -3.13
CA ASN A 159 1.28 33.58 -4.34
C ASN A 159 0.62 32.60 -5.33
N VAL A 160 0.91 31.31 -5.21
CA VAL A 160 0.30 30.23 -5.99
C VAL A 160 -0.29 29.22 -5.02
N LYS A 161 -1.63 29.18 -4.93
CA LYS A 161 -2.40 28.38 -3.95
C LYS A 161 -1.98 26.91 -3.91
N GLU A 162 -1.59 26.32 -5.04
CA GLU A 162 -1.20 24.91 -5.13
C GLU A 162 0.02 24.54 -4.26
N PHE A 163 0.98 25.45 -4.07
CA PHE A 163 2.18 25.17 -3.28
C PHE A 163 2.06 25.60 -1.81
N SER A 164 0.91 26.15 -1.39
CA SER A 164 0.66 26.46 0.02
C SER A 164 0.05 25.26 0.74
N ILE A 165 0.67 24.87 1.85
CA ILE A 165 0.15 23.86 2.76
C ILE A 165 -1.22 24.28 3.31
N ILE A 166 -1.41 25.57 3.64
CA ILE A 166 -2.69 26.05 4.19
C ILE A 166 -3.81 26.05 3.14
N ASN A 167 -3.51 25.97 1.85
CA ASN A 167 -4.54 25.87 0.79
C ASN A 167 -5.03 24.42 0.55
N ILE A 168 -4.39 23.42 1.16
CA ILE A 168 -4.84 22.03 1.19
C ILE A 168 -5.62 21.84 2.51
N PRO A 169 -6.74 21.09 2.56
CA PRO A 169 -7.52 20.92 3.80
C PRO A 169 -6.73 20.30 4.96
N GLY A 170 -5.72 19.47 4.65
CA GLY A 170 -5.07 18.61 5.64
C GLY A 170 -5.90 17.36 5.92
N ALA A 171 -5.37 16.48 6.76
CA ALA A 171 -6.02 15.22 7.13
C ALA A 171 -5.53 14.74 8.52
N TYR A 172 -6.10 13.66 9.04
CA TYR A 172 -5.62 12.98 10.25
C TYR A 172 -5.13 11.58 9.91
N ARG A 173 -4.04 11.16 10.55
CA ARG A 173 -3.48 9.80 10.42
C ARG A 173 -3.26 9.21 11.80
N ARG A 174 -3.61 7.92 11.98
CA ARG A 174 -3.39 7.19 13.24
C ARG A 174 -1.90 7.08 13.55
N LEU A 175 -1.54 7.26 14.82
CA LEU A 175 -0.16 7.14 15.30
C LEU A 175 0.36 5.69 15.20
N ILE A 176 -0.48 4.73 15.56
CA ILE A 176 -0.18 3.29 15.50
C ILE A 176 -1.26 2.60 14.67
N GLN A 177 -0.83 1.70 13.79
CA GLN A 177 -1.72 0.81 13.05
C GLN A 177 -1.28 -0.64 13.26
N LYS A 178 -2.22 -1.50 13.65
CA LYS A 178 -1.99 -2.94 13.80
C LYS A 178 -2.35 -3.65 12.48
N PRO A 179 -1.52 -4.60 12.01
CA PRO A 179 -1.91 -5.50 10.93
C PRO A 179 -3.13 -6.33 11.33
N ILE A 180 -3.97 -6.63 10.35
CA ILE A 180 -5.15 -7.48 10.46
C ILE A 180 -4.79 -8.86 9.89
N ASP A 181 -5.37 -9.93 10.43
CA ASP A 181 -5.18 -11.32 9.95
C ASP A 181 -3.71 -11.75 9.84
N PHE A 182 -2.90 -11.41 10.85
CA PHE A 182 -1.46 -11.69 10.86
C PHE A 182 -1.15 -13.18 11.09
N ILE A 183 -0.64 -13.83 10.05
CA ILE A 183 -0.21 -15.24 10.03
C ILE A 183 1.29 -15.28 9.69
N TRP A 184 2.05 -16.15 10.36
CA TRP A 184 3.47 -16.33 10.08
C TRP A 184 3.91 -17.78 10.25
N GLU A 185 4.96 -18.16 9.53
CA GLU A 185 5.64 -19.45 9.70
C GLU A 185 7.15 -19.33 9.44
N ILE A 186 7.94 -20.23 10.03
CA ILE A 186 9.39 -20.31 9.81
C ILE A 186 9.69 -21.53 8.95
N VAL A 187 10.26 -21.30 7.77
CA VAL A 187 10.57 -22.33 6.78
C VAL A 187 12.09 -22.44 6.61
N LYS A 188 12.59 -23.68 6.50
CA LYS A 188 13.99 -23.93 6.14
C LYS A 188 14.08 -24.20 4.64
N TYR A 189 15.09 -23.64 4.00
CA TYR A 189 15.34 -23.81 2.56
C TYR A 189 16.84 -23.98 2.28
N GLU A 190 17.18 -24.61 1.16
CA GLU A 190 18.57 -24.83 0.75
C GLU A 190 19.00 -23.96 -0.45
N ASP A 191 18.06 -23.61 -1.33
CA ASP A 191 18.32 -22.80 -2.54
C ASP A 191 17.78 -21.36 -2.36
N PRO A 192 18.64 -20.32 -2.31
CA PRO A 192 18.22 -18.92 -2.23
C PRO A 192 17.46 -18.37 -3.44
N THR A 193 17.47 -19.08 -4.57
CA THR A 193 16.73 -18.70 -5.79
C THR A 193 15.36 -19.33 -5.88
N GLN A 194 15.03 -20.29 -5.01
CA GLN A 194 13.74 -20.95 -4.97
C GLN A 194 12.66 -20.01 -4.40
N PRO A 195 11.55 -19.74 -5.13
CA PRO A 195 10.40 -19.04 -4.57
C PRO A 195 9.79 -19.85 -3.42
N LEU A 196 9.61 -19.21 -2.25
CA LEU A 196 9.01 -19.84 -1.07
C LEU A 196 7.49 -19.66 -0.98
N VAL A 197 6.91 -18.83 -1.86
CA VAL A 197 5.48 -18.53 -1.94
C VAL A 197 5.06 -18.61 -3.40
N GLU A 198 3.91 -19.21 -3.67
CA GLU A 198 3.37 -19.37 -5.02
C GLU A 198 2.64 -18.10 -5.47
N THR A 199 2.79 -17.72 -6.75
CA THR A 199 2.11 -16.55 -7.31
C THR A 199 0.71 -16.89 -7.80
N ASP A 200 -0.15 -15.89 -7.97
CA ASP A 200 -1.47 -16.04 -8.59
C ASP A 200 -1.37 -16.68 -9.99
N LEU A 201 -0.29 -16.39 -10.73
CA LEU A 201 -0.04 -16.99 -12.05
C LEU A 201 0.24 -18.49 -11.95
N ASP A 202 1.02 -18.93 -10.95
CA ASP A 202 1.29 -20.34 -10.70
C ASP A 202 0.00 -21.09 -10.33
N ASN A 203 -0.84 -20.47 -9.49
CA ASN A 203 -2.14 -21.00 -9.08
C ASN A 203 -3.08 -21.18 -10.29
N ILE A 204 -3.18 -20.16 -11.16
CA ILE A 204 -3.99 -20.21 -12.39
C ILE A 204 -3.43 -21.25 -13.39
N ALA A 205 -2.11 -21.37 -13.51
CA ALA A 205 -1.49 -22.38 -14.37
C ALA A 205 -1.80 -23.80 -13.88
N LYS A 206 -1.83 -24.03 -12.57
CA LYS A 206 -2.24 -25.32 -11.97
C LYS A 206 -3.72 -25.61 -12.19
N SER A 207 -4.62 -24.65 -11.97
CA SER A 207 -6.07 -24.85 -12.16
C SER A 207 -6.41 -25.17 -13.61
N ASN A 208 -5.83 -24.46 -14.58
CA ASN A 208 -6.04 -24.72 -16.01
C ASN A 208 -5.56 -26.12 -16.43
N ASN A 209 -4.44 -26.60 -15.86
CA ASN A 209 -3.95 -27.95 -16.10
C ASN A 209 -4.84 -29.03 -15.46
N LEU A 210 -5.42 -28.76 -14.28
CA LEU A 210 -6.43 -29.61 -13.66
C LEU A 210 -7.71 -29.67 -14.50
N ASP A 211 -8.24 -28.53 -14.97
CA ASP A 211 -9.43 -28.47 -15.82
C ASP A 211 -9.25 -29.21 -17.16
N ASN A 212 -8.05 -29.11 -17.77
CA ASN A 212 -7.73 -29.86 -18.97
C ASN A 212 -7.65 -31.38 -18.72
N GLN A 213 -7.10 -31.81 -17.58
CA GLN A 213 -7.08 -33.22 -17.18
C GLN A 213 -8.48 -33.76 -16.83
N ILE A 214 -9.34 -32.93 -16.21
CA ILE A 214 -10.74 -33.28 -15.92
C ILE A 214 -11.53 -33.43 -17.22
N LYS A 215 -11.37 -32.49 -18.16
CA LYS A 215 -12.01 -32.58 -19.49
C LYS A 215 -11.57 -33.83 -20.27
N GLN A 216 -10.27 -34.15 -20.27
CA GLN A 216 -9.75 -35.37 -20.90
C GLN A 216 -10.27 -36.65 -20.23
N LYS A 217 -10.43 -36.68 -18.90
CA LYS A 217 -11.05 -37.82 -18.21
C LYS A 217 -12.55 -37.96 -18.50
N SER A 218 -13.28 -36.84 -18.63
CA SER A 218 -14.71 -36.87 -18.97
C SER A 218 -15.02 -37.30 -20.41
N SER A 219 -14.01 -37.40 -21.29
CA SER A 219 -14.16 -37.92 -22.65
C SER A 219 -13.90 -39.42 -22.81
N ASP A 220 -13.41 -40.11 -21.77
CA ASP A 220 -13.03 -41.54 -21.83
C ASP A 220 -14.08 -42.51 -21.22
N GLU A 221 -15.18 -42.01 -20.63
CA GLU A 221 -16.30 -42.86 -20.18
C GLU A 221 -17.43 -42.91 -21.22
N SER A 222 -17.48 -44.01 -21.99
CA SER A 222 -18.63 -44.34 -22.84
C SER A 222 -19.72 -45.10 -22.07
N PRO A 223 -20.99 -44.79 -22.34
CA PRO A 223 -21.97 -45.83 -22.62
C PRO A 223 -22.69 -45.61 -23.96
N GLY A 224 -23.15 -46.70 -24.57
CA GLY A 224 -23.57 -46.73 -25.98
C GLY A 224 -25.01 -46.29 -26.29
N ASP A 225 -25.28 -46.26 -27.60
CA ASP A 225 -26.57 -46.30 -28.30
C ASP A 225 -27.75 -45.47 -27.75
N HIS A 226 -28.11 -44.40 -28.47
CA HIS A 226 -29.35 -44.38 -29.27
C HIS A 226 -29.41 -43.18 -30.24
N GLU A 227 -30.46 -43.12 -31.06
CA GLU A 227 -30.48 -42.49 -32.38
C GLU A 227 -30.76 -40.97 -32.44
N LYS A 228 -30.33 -40.41 -33.58
CA LYS A 228 -30.68 -39.12 -34.23
C LYS A 228 -32.21 -38.86 -34.34
N PRO A 229 -32.73 -37.65 -34.66
CA PRO A 229 -32.20 -36.81 -35.77
C PRO A 229 -32.41 -35.27 -35.83
N SER A 230 -31.53 -34.66 -36.66
CA SER A 230 -31.75 -33.44 -37.49
C SER A 230 -31.91 -32.06 -36.78
N THR A 231 -31.61 -30.90 -37.40
CA THR A 231 -31.50 -30.56 -38.84
C THR A 231 -30.65 -29.28 -39.07
N THR A 232 -29.93 -29.17 -40.22
CA THR A 232 -29.55 -27.91 -40.97
C THR A 232 -28.74 -26.79 -40.27
N VAL A 233 -27.88 -25.95 -40.87
CA VAL A 233 -27.12 -25.82 -42.16
C VAL A 233 -26.13 -24.63 -41.93
N ASN A 234 -24.96 -24.42 -42.56
CA ASN A 234 -24.38 -24.92 -43.82
C ASN A 234 -22.82 -24.96 -43.83
N SER A 235 -22.27 -25.17 -45.03
CA SER A 235 -20.93 -24.83 -45.59
C SER A 235 -20.37 -23.42 -45.23
N GLU A 236 -19.06 -23.14 -45.30
CA GLU A 236 -18.16 -23.31 -46.47
C GLU A 236 -16.74 -23.86 -46.20
N GLN A 237 -16.11 -24.29 -47.29
CA GLN A 237 -14.88 -25.09 -47.36
C GLN A 237 -13.63 -24.21 -47.52
N LEU A 238 -12.45 -24.77 -47.22
CA LEU A 238 -11.37 -24.93 -48.21
C LEU A 238 -10.30 -25.92 -47.70
N ALA A 239 -9.68 -26.65 -48.63
CA ALA A 239 -8.87 -27.84 -48.34
C ALA A 239 -7.36 -27.58 -48.41
N HIS A 240 -6.55 -28.43 -47.76
CA HIS A 240 -5.72 -29.38 -48.51
C HIS A 240 -5.11 -30.48 -47.62
N GLU A 241 -4.88 -31.64 -48.25
CA GLU A 241 -4.10 -32.79 -47.78
C GLU A 241 -2.60 -32.40 -47.63
N ASP A 242 -1.73 -33.07 -46.85
CA ASP A 242 -1.24 -34.41 -47.19
C ASP A 242 -0.49 -35.15 -46.05
N LYS A 243 -0.06 -36.40 -46.33
CA LYS A 243 0.37 -37.44 -45.38
C LYS A 243 1.90 -37.58 -45.20
N GLN A 244 2.27 -38.52 -44.30
CA GLN A 244 3.56 -39.24 -44.17
C GLN A 244 4.65 -38.51 -43.33
N ASN A 245 5.55 -39.19 -42.59
CA ASN A 245 5.88 -40.63 -42.54
C ASN A 245 6.40 -41.11 -41.14
N SER A 246 6.49 -42.45 -40.99
CA SER A 246 7.21 -43.24 -39.97
C SER A 246 8.73 -42.94 -39.88
N VAL A 247 9.52 -43.31 -38.85
CA VAL A 247 10.02 -44.64 -38.36
C VAL A 247 10.76 -44.36 -37.01
N ALA A 248 10.49 -44.94 -35.82
CA ALA A 248 10.66 -46.30 -35.25
C ALA A 248 12.09 -46.70 -34.74
N LYS A 249 12.13 -47.25 -33.49
CA LYS A 249 13.22 -48.00 -32.80
C LYS A 249 14.43 -47.21 -32.22
N ASP A 250 15.14 -47.67 -31.19
CA ASP A 250 15.06 -48.93 -30.39
C ASP A 250 15.44 -48.72 -28.90
N SER A 251 15.32 -49.78 -28.09
CA SER A 251 15.72 -49.83 -26.67
C SER A 251 17.23 -49.98 -26.43
N ASP A 252 17.75 -49.43 -25.32
CA ASP A 252 18.58 -50.13 -24.31
C ASP A 252 19.36 -49.12 -23.42
N GLU A 253 18.99 -49.01 -22.14
CA GLU A 253 19.96 -48.62 -21.08
C GLU A 253 19.45 -48.97 -19.68
N LEU A 254 19.91 -50.11 -19.14
CA LEU A 254 19.83 -50.45 -17.72
C LEU A 254 21.24 -50.76 -17.21
N ASN A 255 21.46 -50.45 -15.92
CA ASN A 255 22.59 -50.90 -15.09
C ASN A 255 23.88 -50.02 -14.99
N ILE A 256 23.73 -48.70 -14.76
CA ILE A 256 24.78 -47.88 -14.12
C ILE A 256 24.15 -46.90 -13.09
N LYS A 257 23.58 -47.40 -11.98
CA LYS A 257 22.97 -46.55 -10.91
C LYS A 257 23.20 -46.99 -9.45
N SER A 258 23.90 -48.08 -9.18
CA SER A 258 24.17 -48.56 -7.81
C SER A 258 25.30 -47.80 -7.12
N ASP A 259 26.43 -47.60 -7.79
CA ASP A 259 27.71 -47.36 -7.10
C ASP A 259 27.98 -45.87 -6.80
N LEU A 260 27.14 -44.97 -7.32
CA LEU A 260 27.21 -43.52 -7.04
C LEU A 260 26.40 -43.09 -5.81
N LYS A 261 25.71 -44.01 -5.12
CA LYS A 261 24.82 -43.65 -4.00
C LYS A 261 25.54 -43.48 -2.66
N GLU A 262 26.57 -44.27 -2.37
CA GLU A 262 27.21 -44.25 -1.03
C GLU A 262 28.24 -43.12 -0.88
N ALA A 263 28.98 -42.77 -1.94
CA ALA A 263 29.86 -41.59 -1.94
C ALA A 263 29.11 -40.26 -1.73
N ASN A 264 27.84 -40.19 -2.18
CA ASN A 264 26.97 -39.02 -2.04
C ASN A 264 26.26 -38.90 -0.67
N SER A 265 26.58 -39.77 0.30
CA SER A 265 26.11 -39.64 1.69
C SER A 265 27.08 -38.84 2.57
N ALA A 266 28.38 -38.95 2.32
CA ALA A 266 29.43 -38.36 3.17
C ALA A 266 29.74 -36.87 2.87
N ILE A 267 29.29 -36.34 1.72
CA ILE A 267 29.56 -34.95 1.29
C ILE A 267 28.41 -33.98 1.66
N ARG A 268 27.31 -34.48 2.26
CA ARG A 268 26.16 -33.64 2.67
C ARG A 268 26.35 -32.89 4.01
N SER A 269 27.55 -32.88 4.57
CA SER A 269 27.82 -32.29 5.89
C SER A 269 28.06 -30.77 5.88
N ALA A 270 27.73 -30.07 4.78
CA ALA A 270 27.83 -28.61 4.68
C ALA A 270 26.83 -27.95 3.70
N SER A 271 25.64 -28.53 3.46
CA SER A 271 24.56 -27.76 2.81
C SER A 271 24.10 -26.65 3.77
N ALA A 272 24.26 -25.38 3.38
CA ALA A 272 23.88 -24.25 4.21
C ALA A 272 22.35 -24.12 4.24
N SER A 273 21.70 -24.76 5.22
CA SER A 273 20.26 -24.61 5.42
C SER A 273 19.92 -23.19 5.90
N PHE A 274 19.37 -22.38 5.01
CA PHE A 274 18.87 -21.06 5.35
C PHE A 274 17.53 -21.16 6.09
N THR A 275 17.09 -20.05 6.68
CA THR A 275 15.82 -19.95 7.40
C THR A 275 15.10 -18.68 6.95
N ALA A 276 13.87 -18.82 6.48
CA ALA A 276 12.99 -17.73 6.10
C ALA A 276 11.85 -17.57 7.12
N LEU A 277 11.35 -16.34 7.23
CA LEU A 277 10.11 -16.00 7.91
C LEU A 277 9.09 -15.63 6.83
N LEU A 278 8.08 -16.49 6.63
CA LEU A 278 6.94 -16.18 5.78
C LEU A 278 5.89 -15.47 6.63
N MET A 279 5.25 -14.45 6.06
CA MET A 279 4.21 -13.66 6.72
C MET A 279 3.10 -13.34 5.73
N SER A 280 1.86 -13.42 6.19
CA SER A 280 0.68 -12.90 5.51
C SER A 280 -0.07 -12.00 6.48
N PHE A 281 -0.46 -10.81 6.05
CA PHE A 281 -1.22 -9.86 6.84
C PHE A 281 -1.88 -8.79 5.96
N THR A 282 -3.00 -8.29 6.42
CA THR A 282 -3.74 -7.18 5.79
C THR A 282 -3.37 -5.86 6.46
N LEU A 283 -3.15 -4.81 5.68
CA LEU A 283 -3.00 -3.44 6.16
C LEU A 283 -4.14 -2.55 5.63
N PRO A 284 -4.62 -1.57 6.41
CA PRO A 284 -5.47 -0.51 5.88
C PRO A 284 -4.78 0.33 4.80
N THR A 285 -5.56 1.15 4.11
CA THR A 285 -5.06 2.14 3.15
C THR A 285 -4.02 3.08 3.79
N SER A 286 -3.14 3.65 2.95
CA SER A 286 -2.08 4.59 3.37
C SER A 286 -1.10 4.04 4.44
N CYS A 287 -0.99 2.71 4.55
CA CYS A 287 -0.04 2.00 5.41
C CYS A 287 1.01 1.27 4.57
N TYR A 288 2.22 1.11 5.12
CA TYR A 288 3.37 0.56 4.39
C TYR A 288 3.86 -0.72 5.05
N ALA A 289 3.85 -1.85 4.33
CA ALA A 289 4.33 -3.15 4.84
C ALA A 289 5.80 -3.08 5.30
N THR A 290 6.62 -2.26 4.64
CA THR A 290 8.01 -1.99 5.04
C THR A 290 8.13 -1.41 6.46
N MET A 291 7.15 -0.62 6.92
CA MET A 291 7.18 -0.07 8.29
C MET A 291 6.81 -1.13 9.33
N ALA A 292 5.91 -2.06 9.01
CA ALA A 292 5.62 -3.22 9.87
C ALA A 292 6.82 -4.18 9.96
N ILE A 293 7.47 -4.47 8.82
CA ILE A 293 8.69 -5.29 8.76
C ILE A 293 9.85 -4.62 9.51
N ARG A 294 10.02 -3.30 9.38
CA ARG A 294 10.99 -2.50 10.15
C ARG A 294 10.78 -2.65 11.65
N GLU A 295 9.53 -2.58 12.10
CA GLU A 295 9.19 -2.71 13.52
C GLU A 295 9.41 -4.14 14.04
N LEU A 296 9.15 -5.16 13.23
CA LEU A 296 9.41 -6.56 13.57
C LEU A 296 10.91 -6.89 13.66
N LEU A 297 11.69 -6.49 12.64
CA LEU A 297 13.12 -6.81 12.53
C LEU A 297 14.02 -5.87 13.34
N LYS A 298 13.51 -4.70 13.75
CA LYS A 298 14.27 -3.61 14.41
C LYS A 298 15.47 -3.10 13.60
N THR A 299 15.48 -3.32 12.29
CA THR A 299 16.53 -2.93 11.34
C THR A 299 16.11 -1.73 10.46
N SER A 300 17.08 -1.12 9.77
CA SER A 300 16.79 -0.06 8.80
C SER A 300 16.26 -0.65 7.49
N THR A 301 15.09 -0.21 7.03
CA THR A 301 14.56 -0.58 5.70
C THR A 301 15.06 0.32 4.57
N SER A 302 16.18 1.02 4.78
CA SER A 302 16.81 1.79 3.71
C SER A 302 17.41 0.86 2.65
N THR A 303 17.30 1.24 1.38
CA THR A 303 17.83 0.46 0.25
C THR A 303 19.33 0.23 0.34
N ALA A 304 20.08 1.20 0.91
CA ALA A 304 21.51 1.05 1.19
C ALA A 304 21.79 -0.04 2.25
N PHE A 305 21.01 -0.08 3.34
CA PHE A 305 21.18 -1.11 4.37
C PHE A 305 20.82 -2.51 3.85
N HIS A 306 19.76 -2.64 3.05
CA HIS A 306 19.37 -3.92 2.44
C HIS A 306 20.36 -4.42 1.38
N LYS A 307 21.05 -3.52 0.66
CA LYS A 307 22.13 -3.94 -0.26
C LYS A 307 23.30 -4.56 0.50
N ASN A 308 23.73 -3.93 1.58
CA ASN A 308 24.83 -4.40 2.43
C ASN A 308 24.51 -5.68 3.23
N LEU A 309 23.26 -6.16 3.24
CA LEU A 309 22.87 -7.43 3.85
C LEU A 309 23.05 -8.64 2.92
N ASN A 310 23.26 -8.39 1.61
CA ASN A 310 23.40 -9.42 0.58
C ASN A 310 24.84 -9.53 0.04
N GLU A 311 25.80 -8.81 0.66
CA GLU A 311 27.25 -8.86 0.38
C GLU A 311 27.99 -9.62 1.49
#